data_AF-A0A7X8WC72-F1
#
_entry.id   AF-A0A7X8WC72-F1
#
_cell.length_a   1.000
_cell.length_b   1.000
_cell.length_c   1.000
_cell.angle_alpha   90.00
_cell.angle_beta   90.00
_cell.angle_gamma   90.00
#
_symmetry.space_group_name_H-M   'P 1'
#
loop_
_entity.id
_entity.type
_entity.pdbx_description
1 polymer ?
#
loop_
_entity_poly.entity_id
_entity_poly.type
_entity_poly.pdbx_seq_one_letter_code
_entity_poly.pdbx_strand_id
1 'polypeptide(L)'
;SSGKTTFSKRLTIQLMTNGIKPTPISLDNYFVEREETPRDEYGDYDYESINALDLELFNSHIEALIKGQEVEIPRFNFSVGRKEYQGDFLTIDEDTVIILEGIHALNPKLTERIPEEYKYKVYVSALTTISIDDHSWIPTTDNRLIRRIIRDFNYRGYSAQETISRWPSVRAGEDKWIFPFQENVDAMFNSALLFELAVLRLHIEPILMTVPQNAPEYAEAYRLLRFIKLFTPIQGKEIPPTSLLREFLGGSSFSY
;
A
#
# COMPACT_ATOMS: atom_id res chain seq x y z
N SER A 1 3.04 -1.31 -5.49
CA SER A 1 2.15 -0.47 -4.66
C SER A 1 0.89 -0.11 -5.43
N SER A 2 -0.26 -0.05 -4.76
CA SER A 2 -1.54 0.38 -5.37
C SER A 2 -1.93 1.84 -5.06
N GLY A 3 -1.17 2.56 -4.23
CA GLY A 3 -1.47 3.98 -3.92
C GLY A 3 -2.63 4.21 -2.95
N LYS A 4 -2.93 3.22 -2.09
CA LYS A 4 -3.98 3.28 -1.07
C LYS A 4 -3.78 4.41 -0.06
N THR A 5 -2.56 4.57 0.45
CA THR A 5 -2.23 5.59 1.44
C THR A 5 -2.44 7.00 0.91
N THR A 6 -2.07 7.26 -0.35
CA THR A 6 -2.36 8.57 -0.95
C THR A 6 -3.87 8.74 -1.23
N PHE A 7 -4.54 7.68 -1.68
CA PHE A 7 -5.99 7.69 -1.89
C PHE A 7 -6.75 8.02 -0.60
N SER A 8 -6.42 7.38 0.53
CA SER A 8 -7.08 7.62 1.81
C SER A 8 -6.92 9.06 2.28
N LYS A 9 -5.70 9.62 2.19
CA LYS A 9 -5.45 11.03 2.55
C LYS A 9 -6.23 12.01 1.68
N ARG A 10 -6.35 11.75 0.37
CA ARG A 10 -7.17 12.57 -0.54
C ARG A 10 -8.66 12.44 -0.23
N LEU A 11 -9.12 11.23 0.08
CA LEU A 11 -10.50 10.98 0.48
C LEU A 11 -10.84 11.71 1.78
N THR A 12 -9.94 11.69 2.78
CA THR A 12 -10.07 12.47 4.02
C THR A 12 -10.32 13.95 3.71
N ILE A 13 -9.48 14.58 2.89
CA ILE A 13 -9.67 16.00 2.51
C ILE A 13 -11.02 16.20 1.82
N GLN A 14 -11.37 15.34 0.87
CA GLN A 14 -12.63 15.49 0.13
C GLN A 14 -13.86 15.35 1.03
N LEU A 15 -13.85 14.42 1.98
CA LEU A 15 -14.92 14.25 2.96
C LEU A 15 -15.03 15.47 3.89
N MET A 16 -13.90 16.01 4.36
CA MET A 16 -13.87 17.25 5.14
C MET A 16 -14.49 18.43 4.39
N THR A 17 -14.17 18.59 3.09
CA THR A 17 -14.76 19.66 2.27
C THR A 17 -16.28 19.52 2.08
N ASN A 18 -16.80 18.29 2.24
CA ASN A 18 -18.23 17.99 2.19
C ASN A 18 -18.90 18.03 3.58
N GLY A 19 -18.20 18.50 4.62
CA GLY A 19 -18.75 18.61 5.98
C GLY A 19 -18.77 17.31 6.78
N ILE A 20 -18.16 16.24 6.28
CA ILE A 20 -18.02 14.96 7.00
C ILE A 20 -16.74 15.03 7.85
N LYS A 21 -16.74 14.37 9.02
CA LYS A 21 -15.56 14.26 9.90
C LYS A 21 -14.85 12.92 9.71
N PRO A 22 -13.88 12.81 8.80
CA PRO A 22 -13.12 11.59 8.61
C PRO A 22 -11.95 11.45 9.59
N THR A 23 -11.74 10.24 10.09
CA THR A 23 -10.61 9.86 10.94
C THR A 23 -9.85 8.70 10.31
N PRO A 24 -8.68 8.93 9.68
CA PRO A 24 -7.91 7.85 9.06
C PRO A 24 -7.18 7.02 10.11
N ILE A 25 -7.24 5.70 9.98
CA ILE A 25 -6.46 4.73 10.77
C ILE A 25 -5.72 3.81 9.80
N SER A 26 -4.40 3.77 9.93
CA SER A 26 -3.54 2.90 9.13
C SER A 26 -3.45 1.53 9.77
N LEU A 27 -3.78 0.47 9.04
CA LEU A 27 -3.60 -0.92 9.49
C LEU A 27 -2.12 -1.30 9.60
N ASP A 28 -1.23 -0.59 8.89
CA ASP A 28 0.22 -0.77 9.02
C ASP A 28 0.72 -0.47 10.45
N ASN A 29 -0.06 0.24 11.28
CA ASN A 29 0.26 0.45 12.69
C ASN A 29 -0.08 -0.74 13.59
N TYR A 30 -0.90 -1.66 13.10
CA TYR A 30 -1.43 -2.80 13.85
C TYR A 30 -0.73 -4.11 13.48
N PHE A 31 0.51 -4.07 12.97
CA PHE A 31 1.30 -5.30 12.86
C PHE A 31 1.61 -5.88 14.24
N VAL A 32 1.66 -7.22 14.33
CA VAL A 32 2.20 -7.91 15.50
C VAL A 32 3.70 -7.64 15.63
N GLU A 33 4.27 -7.91 16.81
CA GLU A 33 5.72 -7.79 16.98
C GLU A 33 6.45 -8.72 15.99
N ARG A 34 7.65 -8.35 15.54
CA ARG A 34 8.38 -9.11 14.50
C ARG A 34 8.53 -10.59 14.86
N GLU A 35 8.76 -10.89 16.13
CA GLU A 35 8.93 -12.25 16.63
C GLU A 35 7.63 -13.08 16.57
N GLU A 36 6.47 -12.41 16.57
CA GLU A 36 5.12 -13.01 16.50
C GLU A 36 4.58 -13.09 15.07
N THR A 37 5.28 -12.47 14.11
CA THR A 37 4.88 -12.50 12.70
C THR A 37 4.86 -13.95 12.20
N PRO A 38 3.76 -14.41 11.58
CA PRO A 38 3.66 -15.78 11.08
C PRO A 38 4.75 -16.06 10.06
N ARG A 39 5.12 -17.35 9.95
CA ARG A 39 6.10 -17.81 8.98
C ARG A 39 5.44 -18.56 7.83
N ASP A 40 5.99 -18.41 6.64
CA ASP A 40 5.58 -19.15 5.45
C ASP A 40 6.16 -20.57 5.42
N GLU A 41 5.88 -21.30 4.34
CA GLU A 41 6.34 -22.67 4.12
C GLU A 41 7.87 -22.82 4.01
N TYR A 42 8.60 -21.72 3.78
CA TYR A 42 10.06 -21.67 3.71
C TYR A 42 10.69 -21.22 5.04
N GLY A 43 9.86 -20.85 6.02
CA GLY A 43 10.29 -20.39 7.34
C GLY A 43 10.60 -18.90 7.41
N ASP A 44 10.30 -18.15 6.35
CA ASP A 44 10.44 -16.70 6.27
C ASP A 44 9.20 -15.99 6.81
N TYR A 45 9.32 -14.74 7.22
CA TYR A 45 8.19 -13.96 7.76
C TYR A 45 7.15 -13.64 6.68
N ASP A 46 5.90 -14.05 6.89
CA ASP A 46 4.75 -13.76 6.03
C ASP A 46 4.01 -12.49 6.48
N TYR A 47 4.55 -11.33 6.08
CA TYR A 47 3.95 -10.03 6.34
C TYR A 47 2.67 -9.75 5.54
N GLU A 48 2.33 -10.60 4.57
CA GLU A 48 1.12 -10.45 3.76
C GLU A 48 -0.03 -11.33 4.30
N SER A 49 0.21 -12.06 5.40
CA SER A 49 -0.81 -12.78 6.16
C SER A 49 -1.68 -11.84 6.96
N ILE A 50 -3.00 -12.10 6.97
CA ILE A 50 -3.93 -11.42 7.88
C ILE A 50 -3.52 -11.58 9.35
N ASN A 51 -2.85 -12.69 9.69
CA ASN A 51 -2.38 -12.95 11.06
C ASN A 51 -1.08 -12.21 11.39
N ALA A 52 -0.47 -11.50 10.44
CA ALA A 52 0.60 -10.54 10.74
C ALA A 52 0.04 -9.24 11.34
N LEU A 53 -1.28 -9.03 11.28
CA LEU A 53 -1.96 -7.98 12.03
C LEU A 53 -2.38 -8.48 13.42
N ASP A 54 -2.24 -7.61 14.41
CA ASP A 54 -2.79 -7.77 15.75
C ASP A 54 -4.30 -7.50 15.72
N LEU A 55 -5.04 -8.52 15.29
CA LEU A 55 -6.49 -8.45 15.11
C LEU A 55 -7.23 -8.18 16.42
N GLU A 56 -6.72 -8.68 17.55
CA GLU A 56 -7.35 -8.45 18.86
C GLU A 56 -7.16 -7.00 19.32
N LEU A 57 -5.95 -6.44 19.19
CA LEU A 57 -5.71 -5.03 19.47
C LEU A 57 -6.54 -4.14 18.55
N PHE A 58 -6.57 -4.44 17.25
CA PHE A 58 -7.36 -3.69 16.28
C PHE A 58 -8.85 -3.70 16.63
N ASN A 59 -9.45 -4.87 16.83
CA ASN A 59 -10.88 -4.98 17.13
C ASN A 59 -11.22 -4.32 18.48
N SER A 60 -10.39 -4.51 19.51
CA SER A 60 -10.61 -3.84 20.80
C SER A 60 -10.57 -2.31 20.68
N HIS A 61 -9.66 -1.75 19.88
CA HIS A 61 -9.60 -0.31 19.64
C HIS A 61 -10.84 0.19 18.89
N ILE A 62 -11.27 -0.50 17.83
CA ILE A 62 -12.45 -0.09 17.07
C ILE A 62 -13.72 -0.18 17.94
N GLU A 63 -13.89 -1.24 18.73
CA GLU A 63 -15.02 -1.36 19.66
C GLU A 63 -15.04 -0.24 20.71
N ALA A 64 -13.87 0.12 21.26
CA ALA A 64 -13.72 1.21 22.21
C ALA A 64 -14.07 2.57 21.56
N LEU A 65 -13.54 2.81 20.36
CA LEU A 65 -13.83 4.01 19.58
C LEU A 65 -15.34 4.15 19.27
N ILE A 66 -16.00 3.08 18.83
CA ILE A 66 -17.45 3.08 18.58
C ILE A 66 -18.26 3.41 19.84
N LYS A 67 -17.74 3.07 21.04
CA LYS A 67 -18.34 3.42 22.34
C LYS A 67 -17.98 4.83 22.81
N GLY A 68 -17.27 5.62 22.01
CA GLY A 68 -16.77 6.96 22.37
C GLY A 68 -15.63 6.94 23.38
N GLN A 69 -14.95 5.80 23.56
CA GLN A 69 -13.81 5.67 24.46
C GLN A 69 -12.51 6.10 23.77
N GLU A 70 -11.56 6.58 24.57
CA GLU A 70 -10.23 6.96 24.11
C GLU A 70 -9.32 5.73 23.97
N VAL A 71 -8.57 5.68 22.88
CA VAL A 71 -7.57 4.63 22.62
C VAL A 71 -6.25 5.28 22.19
N GLU A 72 -5.12 4.68 22.57
CA GLU A 72 -3.81 5.11 22.09
C GLU A 72 -3.46 4.33 20.81
N ILE A 73 -3.39 5.02 19.67
CA ILE A 73 -3.06 4.37 18.39
C ILE A 73 -1.55 4.10 18.35
N PRO A 74 -1.10 2.85 18.16
CA PRO A 74 0.33 2.55 18.04
C PRO A 74 0.92 3.15 16.75
N ARG A 75 2.23 3.30 16.72
CA ARG A 75 3.01 3.47 15.48
C ARG A 75 3.90 2.25 15.32
N PHE A 76 3.78 1.54 14.19
CA PHE A 76 4.65 0.39 13.95
C PHE A 76 5.97 0.83 13.35
N ASN A 77 7.08 0.54 14.03
CA ASN A 77 8.41 0.80 13.52
C ASN A 77 8.89 -0.39 12.71
N PHE A 78 8.83 -0.32 11.38
CA PHE A 78 9.24 -1.43 10.49
C PHE A 78 10.73 -1.78 10.58
N SER A 79 11.59 -0.82 10.95
CA SER A 79 13.03 -1.05 11.10
C SER A 79 13.33 -1.91 12.33
N VAL A 80 12.70 -1.57 13.46
CA VAL A 80 12.85 -2.32 14.73
C VAL A 80 11.95 -3.56 14.75
N GLY A 81 10.80 -3.49 14.09
CA GLY A 81 9.78 -4.53 14.05
C GLY A 81 8.89 -4.54 15.29
N ARG A 82 8.58 -3.35 15.87
CA ARG A 82 7.82 -3.22 17.12
C ARG A 82 6.80 -2.10 17.10
N LYS A 83 5.73 -2.25 17.88
CA LYS A 83 4.77 -1.17 18.16
C LYS A 83 5.37 -0.16 19.14
N GLU A 84 5.25 1.12 18.82
CA GLU A 84 5.65 2.25 19.66
C GLU A 84 4.42 3.08 20.04
N TYR A 85 4.37 3.52 21.29
CA TYR A 85 3.28 4.34 21.85
C TYR A 85 3.85 5.71 22.20
N GLN A 86 3.35 6.74 21.51
CA GLN A 86 3.89 8.11 21.57
C GLN A 86 2.89 9.13 22.14
N GLY A 87 1.80 8.67 22.77
CA GLY A 87 0.71 9.51 23.25
C GLY A 87 -0.26 9.95 22.15
N ASP A 88 -0.36 9.20 21.06
CA ASP A 88 -1.32 9.44 19.97
C ASP A 88 -2.70 8.92 20.36
N PHE A 89 -3.38 9.67 21.23
CA PHE A 89 -4.74 9.33 21.67
C PHE A 89 -5.79 9.73 20.63
N LEU A 90 -6.75 8.83 20.42
CA LEU A 90 -7.86 9.01 19.51
C LEU A 90 -9.19 8.72 20.21
N THR A 91 -10.16 9.60 19.98
CA THR A 91 -11.58 9.44 20.31
C THR A 91 -12.41 9.77 19.08
N ILE A 92 -13.61 9.21 18.98
CA ILE A 92 -14.57 9.55 17.91
C ILE A 92 -15.95 9.85 18.49
N ASP A 93 -16.75 10.59 17.73
CA ASP A 93 -18.16 10.87 18.00
C ASP A 93 -19.07 10.13 17.00
N GLU A 94 -20.39 10.21 17.19
CA GLU A 94 -21.38 9.55 16.32
C GLU A 94 -21.37 10.08 14.86
N ASP A 95 -20.83 11.28 14.63
CA ASP A 95 -20.73 11.90 13.30
C ASP A 95 -19.41 11.60 12.59
N THR A 96 -18.53 10.79 13.20
CA THR A 96 -17.20 10.50 12.70
C THR A 96 -17.19 9.29 11.77
N VAL A 97 -16.53 9.42 10.62
CA VAL A 97 -16.29 8.33 9.68
C VAL A 97 -14.85 7.84 9.82
N ILE A 98 -14.65 6.60 10.27
CA ILE A 98 -13.31 6.00 10.28
C ILE A 98 -12.92 5.58 8.86
N ILE A 99 -11.76 6.01 8.39
CA ILE A 99 -11.16 5.54 7.14
C ILE A 99 -10.06 4.53 7.46
N LEU A 100 -10.34 3.25 7.28
CA LEU A 100 -9.36 2.18 7.43
C LEU A 100 -8.55 2.03 6.14
N GLU A 101 -7.23 2.12 6.22
CA GLU A 101 -6.33 1.88 5.08
C GLU A 101 -5.33 0.78 5.37
N GLY A 102 -5.23 -0.18 4.45
CA GLY A 102 -4.19 -1.21 4.48
C GLY A 102 -4.51 -2.34 3.50
N ILE A 103 -3.57 -3.28 3.36
CA ILE A 103 -3.71 -4.40 2.40
C ILE A 103 -4.86 -5.36 2.77
N HIS A 104 -5.22 -5.43 4.05
CA HIS A 104 -6.27 -6.31 4.57
C HIS A 104 -7.60 -5.62 4.91
N ALA A 105 -7.76 -4.33 4.58
CA ALA A 105 -8.96 -3.56 4.93
C ALA A 105 -10.27 -4.18 4.43
N LEU A 106 -10.21 -4.97 3.35
CA LEU A 106 -11.37 -5.64 2.76
C LEU A 106 -11.55 -7.09 3.23
N ASN A 107 -10.63 -7.63 4.02
CA ASN A 107 -10.73 -8.99 4.52
C ASN A 107 -11.81 -9.04 5.63
N PRO A 108 -12.88 -9.84 5.48
CA PRO A 108 -13.95 -9.91 6.48
C PRO A 108 -13.46 -10.26 7.89
N LYS A 109 -12.38 -11.05 8.00
CA LYS A 109 -11.76 -11.42 9.29
C LYS A 109 -11.26 -10.20 10.07
N LEU A 110 -10.86 -9.13 9.39
CA LEU A 110 -10.38 -7.91 10.05
C LEU A 110 -11.50 -7.23 10.86
N THR A 111 -12.72 -7.22 10.32
CA THR A 111 -13.86 -6.44 10.83
C THR A 111 -15.06 -7.33 11.17
N GLU A 112 -14.81 -8.59 11.57
CA GLU A 112 -15.85 -9.58 11.82
C GLU A 112 -16.85 -9.16 12.90
N ARG A 113 -16.43 -8.29 13.82
CA ARG A 113 -17.24 -7.77 14.93
C ARG A 113 -18.07 -6.53 14.56
N ILE A 114 -17.88 -5.99 13.36
CA ILE A 114 -18.57 -4.79 12.86
C ILE A 114 -19.68 -5.23 11.89
N PRO A 115 -20.94 -4.81 12.07
CA PRO A 115 -22.01 -5.12 11.12
C PRO A 115 -21.74 -4.54 9.72
N GLU A 116 -22.16 -5.24 8.67
CA GLU A 116 -21.87 -4.85 7.27
C GLU A 116 -22.51 -3.51 6.87
N GLU A 117 -23.65 -3.14 7.45
CA GLU A 117 -24.33 -1.86 7.18
C GLU A 117 -23.52 -0.61 7.57
N TYR A 118 -22.50 -0.75 8.43
CA TYR A 118 -21.60 0.33 8.81
C TYR A 118 -20.34 0.41 7.92
N LYS A 119 -20.24 -0.44 6.89
CA LYS A 119 -19.04 -0.56 6.06
C LYS A 119 -19.31 -0.02 4.67
N TYR A 120 -18.36 0.76 4.17
CA TYR A 120 -18.27 1.13 2.76
C TYR A 120 -16.88 0.76 2.25
N LYS A 121 -16.83 -0.18 1.30
CA LYS A 121 -15.62 -0.87 0.87
C LYS A 121 -15.11 -0.29 -0.45
N VAL A 122 -13.88 0.22 -0.43
CA VAL A 122 -13.22 0.74 -1.63
C VAL A 122 -12.00 -0.11 -1.97
N TYR A 123 -11.99 -0.70 -3.16
CA TYR A 123 -10.82 -1.39 -3.69
C TYR A 123 -9.97 -0.48 -4.57
N VAL A 124 -8.73 -0.24 -4.17
CA VAL A 124 -7.77 0.60 -4.90
C VAL A 124 -6.75 -0.28 -5.60
N SER A 125 -6.71 -0.21 -6.94
CA SER A 125 -5.76 -0.97 -7.76
C SER A 125 -5.16 -0.11 -8.87
N ALA A 126 -3.92 -0.40 -9.24
CA ALA A 126 -3.21 0.29 -10.32
C ALA A 126 -3.44 -0.46 -11.64
N LEU A 127 -4.66 -0.41 -12.17
CA LEU A 127 -5.03 -1.11 -13.39
C LEU A 127 -4.53 -0.33 -14.61
N THR A 128 -3.34 -0.69 -15.11
CA THR A 128 -2.80 -0.07 -16.31
C THR A 128 -3.63 -0.48 -17.51
N THR A 129 -4.29 0.48 -18.16
CA THR A 129 -5.20 0.25 -19.30
C THR A 129 -4.56 0.52 -20.67
N ILE A 130 -3.25 0.82 -20.70
CA ILE A 130 -2.53 1.16 -21.93
C ILE A 130 -1.91 -0.09 -22.54
N SER A 131 -2.01 -0.21 -23.87
CA SER A 131 -1.25 -1.17 -24.66
C SER A 131 0.07 -0.56 -25.15
N ILE A 132 1.09 -1.40 -25.26
CA ILE A 132 2.40 -1.05 -25.84
C ILE A 132 2.29 -0.99 -27.36
N ASP A 133 1.52 -1.92 -27.93
CA ASP A 133 1.18 -2.04 -29.34
C ASP A 133 -0.22 -2.66 -29.48
N ASP A 134 -0.63 -3.03 -30.69
CA ASP A 134 -1.96 -3.58 -30.97
C ASP A 134 -2.21 -4.98 -30.35
N HIS A 135 -1.16 -5.62 -29.80
CA HIS A 135 -1.21 -7.01 -29.34
C HIS A 135 -0.67 -7.19 -27.91
N SER A 136 0.03 -6.21 -27.35
CA SER A 136 0.75 -6.30 -26.09
C SER A 136 0.23 -5.28 -25.09
N TRP A 137 -0.36 -5.75 -24.00
CA TRP A 137 -0.79 -4.90 -22.88
C TRP A 137 0.36 -4.66 -21.91
N ILE A 138 0.39 -3.48 -21.29
CA ILE A 138 1.27 -3.26 -20.15
C ILE A 138 0.77 -4.09 -18.97
N PRO A 139 1.57 -5.03 -18.43
CA PRO A 139 1.13 -5.81 -17.28
C PRO A 139 0.90 -4.92 -16.06
N THR A 140 -0.27 -5.03 -15.44
CA THR A 140 -0.56 -4.34 -14.17
C THR A 140 0.42 -4.74 -13.07
N THR A 141 0.89 -5.99 -13.08
CA THR A 141 1.92 -6.50 -12.16
C THR A 141 3.23 -5.72 -12.27
N ASP A 142 3.66 -5.35 -13.48
CA ASP A 142 4.92 -4.64 -13.71
C ASP A 142 4.84 -3.21 -13.17
N ASN A 143 3.75 -2.51 -13.46
CA ASN A 143 3.53 -1.17 -12.91
C ASN A 143 3.52 -1.21 -11.36
N ARG A 144 2.82 -2.19 -10.78
CA ARG A 144 2.77 -2.38 -9.32
C ARG A 144 4.15 -2.72 -8.73
N LEU A 145 4.95 -3.55 -9.40
CA LEU A 145 6.30 -3.90 -8.98
C LEU A 145 7.23 -2.68 -9.05
N ILE A 146 7.22 -1.93 -10.15
CA ILE A 146 8.00 -0.69 -10.32
C ILE A 146 7.67 0.31 -9.21
N ARG A 147 6.38 0.57 -8.95
CA ARG A 147 5.95 1.40 -7.83
C ARG A 147 6.45 0.87 -6.48
N ARG A 148 6.46 -0.46 -6.28
CA ARG A 148 6.94 -1.09 -5.03
C ARG A 148 8.44 -0.92 -4.87
N ILE A 149 9.24 -1.17 -5.90
CA ILE A 149 10.71 -0.99 -5.89
C ILE A 149 11.09 0.45 -5.52
N ILE A 150 10.48 1.44 -6.18
CA ILE A 150 10.79 2.86 -5.87
C ILE A 150 10.43 3.21 -4.43
N ARG A 151 9.23 2.80 -3.98
CA ARG A 151 8.78 3.06 -2.61
C ARG A 151 9.68 2.38 -1.57
N ASP A 152 9.96 1.10 -1.77
CA ASP A 152 10.72 0.31 -0.80
C ASP A 152 12.18 0.79 -0.72
N PHE A 153 12.76 1.23 -1.84
CA PHE A 153 14.06 1.90 -1.88
C PHE A 153 14.07 3.27 -1.17
N ASN A 154 13.09 4.12 -1.45
CA ASN A 154 13.06 5.49 -0.91
C ASN A 154 12.68 5.57 0.57
N TYR A 155 11.79 4.70 1.05
CA TYR A 155 11.16 4.84 2.37
C TYR A 155 11.42 3.68 3.32
N ARG A 156 11.77 2.48 2.81
CA ARG A 156 11.92 1.27 3.64
C ARG A 156 13.35 0.73 3.70
N GLY A 157 14.28 1.34 2.97
CA GLY A 157 15.69 0.96 2.96
C GLY A 157 15.98 -0.38 2.27
N TYR A 158 15.03 -0.92 1.51
CA TYR A 158 15.25 -2.16 0.75
C TYR A 158 15.87 -1.87 -0.61
N SER A 159 16.84 -2.68 -1.02
CA SER A 159 17.36 -2.68 -2.38
C SER A 159 16.32 -3.18 -3.39
N ALA A 160 16.55 -2.88 -4.68
CA ALA A 160 15.76 -3.50 -5.76
C ALA A 160 15.88 -5.03 -5.74
N GLN A 161 17.06 -5.56 -5.40
CA GLN A 161 17.29 -6.99 -5.31
C GLN A 161 16.36 -7.62 -4.26
N GLU A 162 16.34 -7.09 -3.03
CA GLU A 162 15.47 -7.60 -1.96
C GLU A 162 13.98 -7.45 -2.28
N THR A 163 13.60 -6.37 -2.96
CA THR A 163 12.20 -6.16 -3.34
C THR A 163 11.76 -7.16 -4.42
N ILE A 164 12.61 -7.43 -5.41
CA ILE A 164 12.35 -8.40 -6.47
C ILE A 164 12.30 -9.82 -5.91
N SER A 165 13.23 -10.18 -5.02
CA SER A 165 13.29 -11.53 -4.45
C SER A 165 12.03 -11.87 -3.64
N ARG A 166 11.43 -10.88 -2.97
CA ARG A 166 10.19 -11.04 -2.18
C ARG A 166 8.92 -10.99 -3.03
N TRP A 167 8.99 -10.51 -4.27
CA TRP A 167 7.80 -10.29 -5.10
C TRP A 167 6.92 -11.54 -5.30
N PRO A 168 7.47 -12.76 -5.48
CA PRO A 168 6.64 -13.97 -5.55
C PRO A 168 5.83 -14.23 -4.28
N SER A 169 6.44 -14.06 -3.10
CA SER A 169 5.75 -14.20 -1.80
C SER A 169 4.64 -13.17 -1.65
N VAL A 170 4.89 -11.92 -2.05
CA VAL A 170 3.88 -10.86 -2.10
C VAL A 170 2.69 -11.25 -2.98
N ARG A 171 2.95 -11.79 -4.17
CA ARG A 171 1.90 -12.21 -5.11
C ARG A 171 1.07 -13.36 -4.54
N ALA A 172 1.72 -14.34 -3.91
CA ALA A 172 1.03 -15.44 -3.23
C ALA A 172 0.15 -14.92 -2.08
N GLY A 173 0.65 -13.95 -1.30
CA GLY A 173 -0.12 -13.27 -0.26
C GLY A 173 -1.34 -12.53 -0.81
N GLU A 174 -1.17 -11.79 -1.92
CA GLU A 174 -2.28 -11.12 -2.61
C GLU A 174 -3.37 -12.09 -3.07
N ASP A 175 -2.98 -13.18 -3.73
CA ASP A 175 -3.87 -14.21 -4.26
C ASP A 175 -4.68 -14.89 -3.13
N LYS A 176 -4.06 -15.06 -1.96
CA LYS A 176 -4.66 -15.73 -0.81
C LYS A 176 -5.52 -14.80 0.06
N TRP A 177 -5.06 -13.58 0.32
CA TRP A 177 -5.61 -12.73 1.38
C TRP A 177 -6.27 -11.44 0.91
N ILE A 178 -6.13 -11.08 -0.37
CA ILE A 178 -6.59 -9.79 -0.90
C ILE A 178 -7.57 -9.98 -2.06
N PHE A 179 -7.14 -10.65 -3.13
CA PHE A 179 -7.95 -10.81 -4.35
C PHE A 179 -9.28 -11.55 -4.15
N PRO A 180 -9.43 -12.52 -3.24
CA PRO A 180 -10.73 -13.15 -2.99
C PRO A 180 -11.81 -12.18 -2.52
N PHE A 181 -11.44 -11.01 -2.00
CA PHE A 181 -12.37 -10.04 -1.43
C PHE A 181 -12.63 -8.83 -2.33
N GLN A 182 -11.99 -8.76 -3.50
CA GLN A 182 -12.10 -7.59 -4.39
C GLN A 182 -13.48 -7.45 -5.05
N GLU A 183 -14.26 -8.52 -5.17
CA GLU A 183 -15.58 -8.50 -5.81
C GLU A 183 -16.70 -8.04 -4.87
N ASN A 184 -16.45 -8.08 -3.55
CA ASN A 184 -17.44 -7.72 -2.53
C ASN A 184 -17.35 -6.24 -2.11
N VAL A 185 -16.99 -5.35 -3.04
CA VAL A 185 -16.70 -3.94 -2.76
C VAL A 185 -17.74 -3.01 -3.36
N ASP A 186 -17.97 -1.89 -2.70
CA ASP A 186 -18.96 -0.88 -3.12
C ASP A 186 -18.42 0.03 -4.22
N ALA A 187 -17.10 0.24 -4.24
CA ALA A 187 -16.44 1.04 -5.27
C ALA A 187 -15.05 0.52 -5.62
N MET A 188 -14.70 0.62 -6.90
CA MET A 188 -13.35 0.37 -7.40
C MET A 188 -12.70 1.70 -7.81
N PHE A 189 -11.46 1.91 -7.39
CA PHE A 189 -10.67 3.07 -7.77
C PHE A 189 -9.41 2.63 -8.52
N ASN A 190 -9.32 3.02 -9.79
CA ASN A 190 -8.11 2.83 -10.58
C ASN A 190 -7.10 3.95 -10.26
N SER A 191 -5.98 3.59 -9.63
CA SER A 191 -4.91 4.51 -9.28
C SER A 191 -3.82 4.63 -10.35
N ALA A 192 -3.92 3.91 -11.46
CA ALA A 192 -2.97 4.02 -12.57
C ALA A 192 -3.13 5.38 -13.27
N LEU A 193 -2.00 5.98 -13.66
CA LEU A 193 -1.99 7.21 -14.45
C LEU A 193 -1.30 6.95 -15.78
N LEU A 194 -1.88 7.46 -16.86
CA LEU A 194 -1.41 7.14 -18.22
C LEU A 194 0.07 7.47 -18.46
N PHE A 195 0.57 8.55 -17.86
CA PHE A 195 1.92 9.05 -18.04
C PHE A 195 2.92 8.57 -16.97
N GLU A 196 2.50 7.74 -16.01
CA GLU A 196 3.33 7.47 -14.84
C GLU A 196 4.62 6.74 -15.17
N LEU A 197 4.61 5.76 -16.07
CA LEU A 197 5.80 4.96 -16.38
C LEU A 197 6.89 5.82 -17.00
N ALA A 198 6.51 6.80 -17.82
CA ALA A 198 7.42 7.79 -18.39
C ALA A 198 8.08 8.67 -17.32
N VAL A 199 7.37 8.99 -16.23
CA VAL A 199 7.93 9.75 -15.11
C VAL A 199 8.79 8.86 -14.22
N LEU A 200 8.25 7.69 -13.83
CA LEU A 200 8.90 6.74 -12.93
C LEU A 200 10.20 6.20 -13.55
N ARG A 201 10.33 6.18 -14.88
CA ARG A 201 11.55 5.82 -15.61
C ARG A 201 12.81 6.47 -15.03
N LEU A 202 12.77 7.78 -14.79
CA LEU A 202 13.91 8.55 -14.29
C LEU A 202 14.36 8.11 -12.88
N HIS A 203 13.46 7.49 -12.12
CA HIS A 203 13.72 7.03 -10.75
C HIS A 203 14.05 5.55 -10.71
N ILE A 204 13.34 4.71 -11.46
CA ILE A 204 13.53 3.25 -11.41
C ILE A 204 14.80 2.79 -12.12
N GLU A 205 15.21 3.43 -13.22
CA GLU A 205 16.42 3.04 -13.97
C GLU A 205 17.68 2.97 -13.09
N PRO A 206 18.06 4.03 -12.34
CA PRO A 206 19.25 3.96 -11.50
C PRO A 206 19.14 2.89 -10.40
N ILE A 207 17.94 2.68 -9.84
CA ILE A 207 17.72 1.68 -8.78
C ILE A 207 17.90 0.26 -9.36
N LEU A 208 17.30 -0.06 -10.51
CA LEU A 208 17.45 -1.37 -11.14
C LEU A 208 18.88 -1.67 -11.59
N MET A 209 19.65 -0.65 -12.01
CA MET A 209 21.06 -0.81 -12.38
C MET A 209 21.97 -1.21 -11.21
N THR A 210 21.50 -1.06 -9.97
CA THR A 210 22.26 -1.50 -8.77
C THR A 210 22.21 -3.01 -8.53
N VAL A 211 21.31 -3.74 -9.19
CA VAL A 211 21.18 -5.19 -9.01
C VAL A 211 22.39 -5.90 -9.64
N PRO A 212 23.18 -6.68 -8.87
CA PRO A 212 24.37 -7.36 -9.39
C PRO A 212 24.05 -8.38 -10.49
N GLN A 213 24.89 -8.48 -11.52
CA GLN A 213 24.66 -9.40 -12.66
C GLN A 213 24.68 -10.89 -12.29
N ASN A 214 25.36 -11.23 -11.19
CA ASN A 214 25.45 -12.59 -10.66
C ASN A 214 24.31 -12.94 -9.68
N ALA A 215 23.43 -11.99 -9.37
CA ALA A 215 22.28 -12.22 -8.50
C ALA A 215 21.14 -12.92 -9.28
N PRO A 216 20.39 -13.84 -8.65
CA PRO A 216 19.26 -14.50 -9.31
C PRO A 216 18.17 -13.51 -9.76
N GLU A 217 18.03 -12.38 -9.06
CA GLU A 217 17.06 -11.32 -9.38
C GLU A 217 17.44 -10.49 -10.61
N TYR A 218 18.67 -10.60 -11.11
CA TYR A 218 19.16 -9.78 -12.23
C TYR A 218 18.34 -9.95 -13.50
N ALA A 219 17.89 -11.17 -13.80
CA ALA A 219 17.08 -11.45 -14.98
C ALA A 219 15.80 -10.61 -15.01
N GLU A 220 15.13 -10.50 -13.85
CA GLU A 220 13.90 -9.72 -13.70
C GLU A 220 14.19 -8.22 -13.69
N ALA A 221 15.25 -7.78 -13.02
CA ALA A 221 15.69 -6.38 -13.06
C ALA A 221 16.02 -5.92 -14.50
N TYR A 222 16.71 -6.78 -15.26
CA TYR A 222 17.04 -6.52 -16.66
C TYR A 222 15.78 -6.49 -17.56
N ARG A 223 14.82 -7.40 -17.33
CA ARG A 223 13.52 -7.40 -18.02
C ARG A 223 12.78 -6.08 -17.80
N LEU A 224 12.68 -5.63 -16.54
CA LEU A 224 12.05 -4.35 -16.17
C LEU A 224 12.79 -3.16 -16.78
N LEU A 225 14.13 -3.18 -16.81
CA LEU A 225 14.93 -2.15 -17.47
C LEU A 225 14.65 -2.07 -18.98
N ARG A 226 14.49 -3.20 -19.68
CA ARG A 226 14.10 -3.15 -21.09
C ARG A 226 12.69 -2.64 -21.28
N PHE A 227 11.77 -3.06 -20.42
CA PHE A 227 10.38 -2.63 -20.45
C PHE A 227 10.27 -1.11 -20.26
N ILE A 228 10.93 -0.55 -19.24
CA ILE A 228 10.82 0.90 -18.94
C ILE A 228 11.47 1.76 -20.04
N LYS A 229 12.44 1.23 -20.77
CA LYS A 229 13.09 1.93 -21.90
C LYS A 229 12.16 2.20 -23.08
N LEU A 230 11.01 1.53 -23.15
CA LEU A 230 9.98 1.79 -24.17
C LEU A 230 9.32 3.17 -24.01
N PHE A 231 9.36 3.76 -22.81
CA PHE A 231 8.69 5.02 -22.51
C PHE A 231 9.64 6.20 -22.64
N THR A 232 9.25 7.26 -23.36
CA THR A 232 10.03 8.50 -23.40
C THR A 232 9.99 9.18 -22.02
N PRO A 233 11.13 9.50 -21.38
CA PRO A 233 11.13 10.04 -20.03
C PRO A 233 10.49 11.44 -19.95
N ILE A 234 9.67 11.66 -18.92
CA ILE A 234 9.02 12.95 -18.64
C ILE A 234 9.54 13.49 -17.30
N GLN A 235 9.89 14.78 -17.24
CA GLN A 235 10.31 15.41 -15.99
C GLN A 235 9.13 15.58 -15.02
N GLY A 236 9.33 15.27 -13.73
CA GLY A 236 8.30 15.36 -12.71
C GLY A 236 7.98 16.77 -12.17
N LYS A 237 8.48 17.85 -12.81
CA LYS A 237 8.32 19.23 -12.31
C LYS A 237 6.87 19.71 -12.30
N GLU A 238 6.10 19.32 -13.31
CA GLU A 238 4.70 19.75 -13.48
C GLU A 238 3.70 18.88 -12.71
N ILE A 239 4.18 17.83 -12.02
CA ILE A 239 3.30 16.94 -11.27
C ILE A 239 2.76 17.68 -10.04
N PRO A 240 1.44 17.77 -9.84
CA PRO A 240 0.89 18.44 -8.67
C PRO A 240 1.40 17.81 -7.36
N PRO A 241 1.60 18.59 -6.28
CA PRO A 241 2.04 18.06 -5.00
C PRO A 241 0.97 17.18 -4.32
N THR A 242 -0.27 17.24 -4.79
CA THR A 242 -1.40 16.38 -4.38
C THR A 242 -1.56 15.12 -5.24
N SER A 243 -0.69 14.91 -6.24
CA SER A 243 -0.73 13.74 -7.12
C SER A 243 -0.33 12.47 -6.37
N LEU A 244 -0.96 11.34 -6.73
CA LEU A 244 -0.61 10.02 -6.21
C LEU A 244 0.85 9.65 -6.49
N LEU A 245 1.42 10.11 -7.60
CA LEU A 245 2.83 9.84 -7.92
C LEU A 245 3.80 10.45 -6.92
N ARG A 246 3.37 11.44 -6.13
CA ARG A 246 4.23 12.04 -5.11
C ARG A 246 4.56 11.09 -3.96
N GLU A 247 3.81 9.99 -3.81
CA GLU A 247 4.17 8.84 -2.97
C GLU A 247 5.50 8.20 -3.41
N PHE A 248 5.84 8.25 -4.71
CA PHE A 248 7.03 7.59 -5.26
C PHE A 248 8.15 8.59 -5.57
N LEU A 249 7.79 9.80 -5.96
CA LEU A 249 8.72 10.83 -6.45
C LEU A 249 9.19 11.80 -5.36
N GLY A 250 8.51 11.83 -4.21
CA GLY A 250 8.67 12.89 -3.21
C GLY A 250 8.05 14.23 -3.63
N GLY A 251 8.14 15.23 -2.75
CA GLY A 251 7.54 16.56 -2.94
C GLY A 251 6.01 16.58 -2.80
N SER A 252 5.48 15.65 -2.00
CA SER A 252 4.05 15.57 -1.69
C SER A 252 3.62 16.65 -0.69
N SER A 253 2.38 17.13 -0.81
CA SER A 253 1.72 17.90 0.27
C SER A 253 1.34 17.01 1.46
N PHE A 254 1.36 15.70 1.29
CA PHE A 254 1.09 14.72 2.33
C PHE A 254 2.39 14.20 2.95
N SER A 255 2.42 14.10 4.28
CA SER A 255 3.42 13.33 5.01
C SER A 255 3.07 11.85 4.94
N TYR A 256 4.03 10.99 4.59
CA TYR A 256 3.87 9.53 4.53
C TYR A 256 4.68 8.86 5.62
#